data_AF-A0A822B1W4-F1
#
_entry.id   AF-A0A822B1W4-F1
#
_cell.length_a   1.000
_cell.length_b   1.000
_cell.length_c   1.000
_cell.angle_alpha   90.00
_cell.angle_beta   90.00
_cell.angle_gamma   90.00
#
_symmetry.space_group_name_H-M   'P 1'
#
loop_
_entity.id
_entity.type
_entity.pdbx_description
1 polymer ?
#
loop_
_entity_poly.entity_id
_entity_poly.type
_entity_poly.pdbx_seq_one_letter_code
_entity_poly.pdbx_strand_id
1 'polypeptide(L)'
;IGSRSSIYTPENSIRKDGSYIYEEFMPTDGTDVKVYTVGAEYAHAEARKSPGLDGKVERDEFGKEVRYPVILRADEKLIAMKICLAFKQTVCGFDLLRVEGKSFVCDVNGFSFVKNSTKYYDDCASILGHMIMRELAPTLSIPYPLAYQPEDPPFVPTAFGTRMELRCVIAVIRHGDRTPKQKMKMIVLHPLFFQLFEKYNGPKNGHLKLKHPGQLQEVLDIARTLLKELDDNRITKFPNSSETKDKLLQLKQVLELYGHFSGINRKIQLKYLSKGPSKKSSSEDETDDVPSQPSLLLVVKWGGQLTQTGKNQAETLGKAFRKMYPGGQSAGGDRPDVGLLRLHSTFRHDLKIYASDEGRVQMTAAAFAKGLLALDGELAPILVQMVKSANTNGLLDNDVDSTKEQEKLKKTLHELLAKDRQFTQEDYETIAPTRTRSLISSIDFIKNPVVICRKIFEYIHEMTILIRTHLLNNGTDTLYHSETWDLCLRRWLKLEKDFYNVQKDKFNISKVPDIYDSIKYDLLHNKNILQFPHTEDLYVCSKALADIVVPQEYGMTIEEKLSIARGIVTPLLRKIRA
;
A
#
# COMPACT_ATOMS: atom_id res chain seq x y z
N ILE A 1 37.45 4.45 -15.43
CA ILE A 1 38.17 4.52 -14.13
C ILE A 1 37.10 4.58 -13.04
N GLY A 2 36.93 3.55 -12.20
CA GLY A 2 35.91 3.60 -11.12
C GLY A 2 35.19 2.32 -10.69
N SER A 3 35.52 1.13 -11.19
CA SER A 3 34.95 -0.16 -10.73
C SER A 3 36.04 -1.17 -10.39
N ARG A 4 37.01 -0.79 -9.55
CA ARG A 4 38.02 -1.76 -9.06
C ARG A 4 37.51 -2.62 -7.90
N SER A 5 36.41 -2.23 -7.26
CA SER A 5 35.76 -2.96 -6.17
C SER A 5 34.99 -4.22 -6.61
N SER A 6 34.77 -4.41 -7.93
CA SER A 6 34.05 -5.57 -8.50
C SER A 6 34.94 -6.74 -8.94
N ILE A 7 36.27 -6.62 -8.82
CA ILE A 7 37.19 -7.65 -9.29
C ILE A 7 37.52 -8.55 -8.09
N TYR A 8 36.92 -9.73 -8.06
CA TYR A 8 37.37 -10.80 -7.16
C TYR A 8 38.84 -11.10 -7.45
N THR A 9 39.71 -10.86 -6.48
CA THR A 9 41.11 -11.26 -6.61
C THR A 9 41.20 -12.79 -6.45
N PRO A 10 41.92 -13.50 -7.32
CA PRO A 10 42.22 -14.91 -7.12
C PRO A 10 43.18 -15.15 -5.95
N GLU A 11 43.81 -14.10 -5.42
CA GLU A 11 44.70 -14.16 -4.27
C GLU A 11 43.92 -14.18 -2.95
N ASN A 12 43.82 -15.36 -2.34
CA ASN A 12 43.26 -15.55 -1.00
C ASN A 12 44.34 -15.71 0.09
N SER A 13 45.50 -15.08 -0.11
CA SER A 13 46.62 -15.12 0.83
C SER A 13 46.76 -13.79 1.56
N ILE A 14 47.26 -13.85 2.80
CA ILE A 14 47.59 -12.65 3.58
C ILE A 14 48.68 -11.88 2.83
N ARG A 15 48.41 -10.59 2.57
CA ARG A 15 49.34 -9.67 1.93
C ARG A 15 50.51 -9.42 2.88
N LYS A 16 51.74 -9.56 2.36
CA LYS A 16 52.98 -9.45 3.16
C LYS A 16 53.79 -8.20 2.85
N ASP A 17 53.31 -7.34 1.96
CA ASP A 17 54.03 -6.22 1.34
C ASP A 17 53.57 -4.84 1.86
N GLY A 18 53.12 -4.77 3.11
CA GLY A 18 52.65 -3.53 3.72
C GLY A 18 51.95 -3.77 5.05
N SER A 19 51.39 -2.69 5.62
CA SER A 19 50.54 -2.77 6.80
C SER A 19 49.08 -2.77 6.37
N TYR A 20 48.34 -3.77 6.81
CA TYR A 20 46.93 -3.96 6.47
C TYR A 20 46.13 -4.25 7.74
N ILE A 21 44.88 -3.79 7.76
CA ILE A 21 43.89 -4.19 8.77
C ILE A 21 43.10 -5.35 8.19
N TYR A 22 43.03 -6.45 8.93
CA TYR A 22 42.19 -7.58 8.63
C TYR A 22 41.01 -7.59 9.60
N GLU A 23 39.81 -7.49 9.06
CA GLU A 23 38.56 -7.46 9.82
C GLU A 23 37.59 -8.52 9.31
N GLU A 24 36.64 -8.90 10.16
CA GLU A 24 35.58 -9.82 9.79
C GLU A 24 34.68 -9.20 8.71
N PHE A 25 34.37 -9.97 7.67
CA PHE A 25 33.42 -9.51 6.65
C PHE A 25 32.01 -9.50 7.22
N MET A 26 31.39 -8.34 7.19
CA MET A 26 30.06 -8.11 7.74
C MET A 26 28.98 -8.29 6.66
N PRO A 27 28.15 -9.37 6.72
CA PRO A 27 27.13 -9.63 5.71
C PRO A 27 25.92 -8.70 5.91
N THR A 28 25.96 -7.53 5.27
CA THR A 28 24.83 -6.58 5.29
C THR A 28 23.73 -7.02 4.31
N ASP A 29 22.54 -6.41 4.43
CA ASP A 29 21.44 -6.55 3.45
C ASP A 29 21.74 -5.90 2.09
N GLY A 30 23.02 -5.71 1.74
CA GLY A 30 23.45 -5.19 0.46
C GLY A 30 23.57 -3.66 0.38
N THR A 31 23.51 -2.96 1.51
CA THR A 31 23.66 -1.50 1.57
C THR A 31 24.57 -1.04 2.69
N ASP A 32 25.38 -0.02 2.41
CA ASP A 32 26.23 0.66 3.39
C ASP A 32 25.56 1.98 3.78
N VAL A 33 25.46 2.28 5.08
CA VAL A 33 24.86 3.53 5.58
C VAL A 33 25.95 4.57 5.77
N LYS A 34 25.86 5.69 5.06
CA LYS A 34 26.75 6.85 5.23
C LYS A 34 26.09 7.88 6.12
N VAL A 35 26.78 8.29 7.17
CA VAL A 35 26.28 9.22 8.18
C VAL A 35 27.13 10.48 8.18
N TYR A 36 26.47 11.63 8.27
CA TYR A 36 27.09 12.96 8.23
C TYR A 36 26.59 13.79 9.40
N THR A 37 27.47 14.07 10.36
CA THR A 37 27.16 14.91 11.52
C THR A 37 27.38 16.38 11.22
N VAL A 38 26.62 17.24 11.91
CA VAL A 38 26.89 18.68 12.01
C VAL A 38 26.69 19.06 13.47
N GLY A 39 27.76 18.96 14.26
CA GLY A 39 27.68 18.98 15.71
C GLY A 39 27.14 17.67 16.29
N ALA A 40 27.01 17.64 17.62
CA ALA A 40 26.72 16.43 18.38
C ALA A 40 25.23 16.01 18.38
N GLU A 41 24.32 16.87 17.93
CA GLU A 41 22.86 16.67 18.01
C GLU A 41 22.16 16.53 16.64
N TYR A 42 22.92 16.57 15.55
CA TYR A 42 22.42 16.45 14.18
C TYR A 42 23.21 15.39 13.41
N ALA A 43 22.49 14.51 12.73
CA ALA A 43 23.06 13.55 11.81
C ALA A 43 22.12 13.29 10.62
N HIS A 44 22.66 13.45 9.42
CA HIS A 44 22.01 13.01 8.19
C HIS A 44 22.52 11.62 7.80
N ALA A 45 21.66 10.74 7.29
CA ALA A 45 22.06 9.41 6.86
C ALA A 45 21.45 9.02 5.50
N GLU A 46 22.28 8.45 4.64
CA GLU A 46 21.92 7.92 3.32
C GLU A 46 22.58 6.55 3.12
N ALA A 47 21.83 5.56 2.65
CA ALA A 47 22.34 4.27 2.24
C ALA A 47 22.75 4.28 0.76
N ARG A 48 23.76 3.49 0.43
CA ARG A 48 24.18 3.19 -0.94
C ARG A 48 24.28 1.68 -1.11
N LYS A 49 24.19 1.19 -2.34
CA LYS A 49 24.46 -0.22 -2.62
C LYS A 49 25.89 -0.55 -2.18
N SER A 50 26.03 -1.61 -1.40
CA SER A 50 27.32 -2.06 -0.91
C SER A 50 28.21 -2.50 -2.09
N PRO A 51 29.45 -2.01 -2.21
CA PRO A 51 30.39 -2.47 -3.21
C PRO A 51 30.68 -3.98 -3.11
N GLY A 52 30.47 -4.58 -1.94
CA GLY A 52 30.71 -6.01 -1.67
C GLY A 52 29.73 -6.98 -2.34
N LEU A 53 28.64 -6.49 -2.94
CA LEU A 53 27.68 -7.34 -3.66
C LEU A 53 28.18 -7.75 -5.05
N ASP A 54 28.24 -6.79 -5.97
CA ASP A 54 28.66 -6.99 -7.37
C ASP A 54 29.67 -5.92 -7.84
N GLY A 55 30.03 -4.99 -6.94
CA GLY A 55 30.88 -3.82 -7.21
C GLY A 55 30.38 -2.90 -8.35
N LYS A 56 29.12 -3.04 -8.77
CA LYS A 56 28.50 -2.20 -9.79
C LYS A 56 27.74 -1.06 -9.12
N VAL A 57 28.26 0.16 -9.31
CA VAL A 57 27.62 1.39 -8.85
C VAL A 57 26.28 1.56 -9.56
N GLU A 58 25.20 1.59 -8.79
CA GLU A 58 23.87 1.93 -9.31
C GLU A 58 23.81 3.43 -9.59
N ARG A 59 23.37 3.78 -10.80
CA ARG A 59 23.24 5.17 -11.25
C ARG A 59 21.81 5.45 -11.69
N ASP A 60 21.34 6.66 -11.40
CA ASP A 60 20.05 7.16 -11.87
C ASP A 60 20.10 7.56 -13.36
N GLU A 61 18.96 8.02 -13.89
CA GLU A 61 18.80 8.48 -15.28
C GLU A 61 19.74 9.67 -15.61
N PHE A 62 20.25 10.37 -14.60
CA PHE A 62 21.17 11.50 -14.73
C PHE A 62 22.64 11.09 -14.50
N GLY A 63 22.92 9.79 -14.35
CA GLY A 63 24.25 9.25 -14.12
C GLY A 63 24.79 9.47 -12.70
N LYS A 64 23.98 9.96 -11.75
CA LYS A 64 24.37 10.12 -10.34
C LYS A 64 24.24 8.79 -9.61
N GLU A 65 25.14 8.53 -8.67
CA GLU A 65 25.06 7.34 -7.81
C GLU A 65 23.74 7.38 -7.01
N VAL A 66 23.00 6.28 -7.06
CA VAL A 66 21.71 6.15 -6.38
C VAL A 66 21.92 6.14 -4.87
N ARG A 67 21.13 6.94 -4.16
CA ARG A 67 21.17 7.03 -2.70
C ARG A 67 19.78 6.83 -2.12
N TYR A 68 19.74 6.19 -0.97
CA TYR A 68 18.51 5.83 -0.30
C TYR A 68 18.45 6.53 1.05
N PRO A 69 17.36 7.22 1.40
CA PRO A 69 17.28 7.88 2.70
C PRO A 69 17.24 6.85 3.83
N VAL A 70 17.96 7.13 4.91
CA VAL A 70 18.03 6.25 6.08
C VAL A 70 17.63 7.02 7.33
N ILE A 71 16.73 6.45 8.11
CA ILE A 71 16.47 6.90 9.47
C ILE A 71 17.46 6.18 10.40
N LEU A 72 18.24 6.96 11.15
CA LEU A 72 19.09 6.44 12.21
C LEU A 72 18.25 6.01 13.41
N ARG A 73 18.50 4.80 13.90
CA ARG A 73 17.95 4.30 15.16
C ARG A 73 18.58 5.04 16.35
N ALA A 74 17.98 4.93 17.53
CA ALA A 74 18.45 5.60 18.73
C ALA A 74 19.90 5.23 19.10
N ASP A 75 20.28 3.95 18.96
CA ASP A 75 21.64 3.46 19.13
C ASP A 75 22.61 4.10 18.13
N GLU A 76 22.21 4.23 16.86
CA GLU A 76 23.03 4.81 15.79
C GLU A 76 23.20 6.32 15.94
N LYS A 77 22.18 7.03 16.43
CA LYS A 77 22.31 8.44 16.81
C LYS A 77 23.35 8.61 17.91
N LEU A 78 23.31 7.76 18.95
CA LEU A 78 24.34 7.78 19.99
C LEU A 78 25.75 7.51 19.44
N ILE A 79 25.88 6.60 18.47
CA ILE A 79 27.15 6.37 17.76
C ILE A 79 27.61 7.66 17.06
N ALA A 80 26.72 8.32 16.31
CA ALA A 80 27.03 9.56 15.60
C ALA A 80 27.53 10.68 16.54
N MET A 81 26.85 10.87 17.68
CA MET A 81 27.27 11.82 18.71
C MET A 81 28.64 11.47 19.28
N LYS A 82 28.87 10.19 19.61
CA LYS A 82 30.16 9.73 20.14
C LYS A 82 31.29 9.99 19.15
N ILE A 83 31.10 9.72 17.86
CA ILE A 83 32.11 9.96 16.81
C ILE A 83 32.42 11.46 16.70
N CYS A 84 31.39 12.30 16.57
CA CYS A 84 31.57 13.75 16.46
C CYS A 84 32.41 14.31 17.62
N LEU A 85 32.10 13.89 18.85
CA LEU A 85 32.80 14.34 20.06
C LEU A 85 34.21 13.73 20.19
N ALA A 86 34.36 12.42 19.95
CA ALA A 86 35.63 11.71 20.12
C ALA A 86 36.71 12.19 19.15
N PHE A 87 36.34 12.39 17.88
CA PHE A 87 37.26 12.88 16.84
C PHE A 87 37.38 14.42 16.81
N LYS A 88 36.57 15.12 17.62
CA LYS A 88 36.50 16.59 17.66
C LYS A 88 36.22 17.20 16.27
N GLN A 89 35.42 16.51 15.46
CA GLN A 89 35.04 16.92 14.12
C GLN A 89 33.56 17.32 14.12
N THR A 90 33.27 18.62 14.09
CA THR A 90 31.89 19.13 14.07
C THR A 90 31.15 18.63 12.83
N VAL A 91 31.75 18.80 11.66
CA VAL A 91 31.27 18.19 10.41
C VAL A 91 32.04 16.90 10.21
N CYS A 92 31.38 15.75 10.31
CA CYS A 92 32.06 14.45 10.23
C CYS A 92 31.24 13.44 9.43
N GLY A 93 31.88 12.80 8.44
CA GLY A 93 31.35 11.66 7.71
C GLY A 93 31.88 10.34 8.26
N PHE A 94 31.03 9.32 8.35
CA PHE A 94 31.44 7.96 8.71
C PHE A 94 30.49 6.92 8.10
N ASP A 95 30.96 5.68 7.96
CA ASP A 95 30.22 4.58 7.37
C ASP A 95 29.80 3.56 8.44
N LEU A 96 28.58 3.04 8.28
CA LEU A 96 27.91 2.16 9.22
C LEU A 96 27.30 0.96 8.49
N LEU A 97 27.58 -0.23 9.01
CA LEU A 97 27.11 -1.51 8.52
C LEU A 97 26.04 -2.06 9.48
N ARG A 98 24.85 -2.34 8.95
CA ARG A 98 23.75 -2.95 9.72
C ARG A 98 23.77 -4.46 9.52
N VAL A 99 23.96 -5.22 10.61
CA VAL A 99 24.04 -6.69 10.61
C VAL A 99 23.27 -7.22 11.80
N GLU A 100 22.31 -8.13 11.56
CA GLU A 100 21.54 -8.83 12.60
C GLU A 100 20.97 -7.92 13.71
N GLY A 101 20.44 -6.76 13.32
CA GLY A 101 19.86 -5.79 14.25
C GLY A 101 20.86 -4.94 15.04
N LYS A 102 22.17 -5.10 14.79
CA LYS A 102 23.25 -4.25 15.33
C LYS A 102 23.81 -3.34 14.24
N SER A 103 24.57 -2.33 14.67
CA SER A 103 25.24 -1.38 13.79
C SER A 103 26.72 -1.24 14.14
N PHE A 104 27.56 -1.37 13.13
CA PHE A 104 29.02 -1.37 13.26
C PHE A 104 29.60 -0.24 12.42
N VAL A 105 30.56 0.50 12.96
CA VAL A 105 31.26 1.56 12.24
C VAL A 105 32.49 0.95 11.59
N CYS A 106 32.62 1.06 10.27
CA CYS A 106 33.76 0.52 9.53
C CYS A 106 34.73 1.59 9.04
N ASP A 107 34.29 2.85 8.90
CA ASP A 107 35.13 3.94 8.40
C ASP A 107 34.72 5.29 8.99
N VAL A 108 35.70 6.13 9.35
CA VAL A 108 35.51 7.50 9.84
C VAL A 108 36.35 8.44 9.00
N ASN A 109 35.69 9.21 8.13
CA ASN A 109 36.33 10.02 7.09
C ASN A 109 36.75 11.41 7.56
N GLY A 110 36.25 11.89 8.71
CA GLY A 110 36.40 13.28 9.13
C GLY A 110 35.52 14.22 8.29
N PHE A 111 36.01 15.41 7.94
CA PHE A 111 35.21 16.45 7.29
C PHE A 111 34.56 15.97 5.97
N SER A 112 33.24 15.90 5.94
CA SER A 112 32.49 15.45 4.77
C SER A 112 31.09 16.05 4.71
N PHE A 113 30.69 16.54 3.54
CA PHE A 113 29.36 17.08 3.28
C PHE A 113 28.49 16.12 2.46
N VAL A 114 27.20 16.10 2.77
CA VAL A 114 26.18 15.47 1.91
C VAL A 114 26.12 16.22 0.58
N LYS A 115 25.96 15.47 -0.51
CA LYS A 115 25.85 16.05 -1.86
C LYS A 115 24.41 15.93 -2.37
N ASN A 116 23.95 16.95 -3.11
CA ASN A 116 22.62 17.00 -3.73
C ASN A 116 21.45 17.02 -2.72
N SER A 117 21.64 17.58 -1.53
CA SER A 117 20.54 17.75 -0.56
C SER A 117 20.44 19.21 -0.14
N THR A 118 19.51 19.95 -0.75
CA THR A 118 19.27 21.37 -0.41
C THR A 118 18.95 21.53 1.07
N LYS A 119 18.15 20.62 1.63
CA LYS A 119 17.85 20.60 3.06
C LYS A 119 19.10 20.46 3.93
N TYR A 120 20.01 19.54 3.57
CA TYR A 120 21.25 19.40 4.33
C TYR A 120 22.07 20.68 4.29
N TYR A 121 22.13 21.36 3.14
CA TYR A 121 22.85 22.63 3.03
C TYR A 121 22.26 23.70 3.93
N ASP A 122 20.93 23.83 3.94
CA ASP A 122 20.23 24.78 4.80
C ASP A 122 20.45 24.48 6.30
N ASP A 123 20.26 23.22 6.70
CA ASP A 123 20.44 22.77 8.08
C ASP A 123 21.90 22.96 8.51
N CYS A 124 22.86 22.53 7.69
CA CYS A 124 24.28 22.61 7.99
C CYS A 124 24.74 24.06 8.13
N ALA A 125 24.35 24.95 7.20
CA ALA A 125 24.70 26.36 7.24
C ALA A 125 24.11 27.04 8.48
N SER A 126 22.84 26.72 8.79
CA SER A 126 22.17 27.24 9.99
C SER A 126 22.89 26.79 11.26
N ILE A 127 23.12 25.48 11.45
CA ILE A 127 23.75 24.93 12.66
C ILE A 127 25.16 25.51 12.85
N LEU A 128 25.98 25.51 11.80
CA LEU A 128 27.33 26.08 11.87
C LEU A 128 27.31 27.59 12.19
N GLY A 129 26.40 28.35 11.56
CA GLY A 129 26.22 29.77 11.84
C GLY A 129 25.88 30.03 13.31
N HIS A 130 24.96 29.25 13.89
CA HIS A 130 24.60 29.36 15.30
C HIS A 130 25.76 28.97 16.23
N MET A 131 26.52 27.93 15.88
CA MET A 131 27.70 27.52 16.65
C MET A 131 28.76 28.63 16.67
N ILE A 132 29.03 29.26 15.53
CA ILE A 132 29.98 30.39 15.41
C ILE A 132 29.48 31.59 16.21
N MET A 133 28.23 32.00 16.01
CA MET A 133 27.66 33.15 16.70
C MET A 133 27.64 32.94 18.22
N ARG A 134 27.34 31.73 18.70
CA ARG A 134 27.36 31.43 20.14
C ARG A 134 28.74 31.63 20.75
N GLU A 135 29.80 31.23 20.05
CA GLU A 135 31.17 31.33 20.54
C GLU A 135 31.72 32.75 20.42
N LEU A 136 31.46 33.41 19.27
CA LEU A 136 32.10 34.68 18.93
C LEU A 136 31.27 35.91 19.31
N ALA A 137 29.93 35.84 19.35
CA ALA A 137 29.10 37.02 19.61
C ALA A 137 29.37 37.68 20.97
N PRO A 138 29.57 36.94 22.08
CA PRO A 138 29.96 37.56 23.36
C PRO A 138 31.29 38.31 23.25
N THR A 139 32.28 37.70 22.60
CA THR A 139 33.63 38.27 22.40
C THR A 139 33.60 39.50 21.50
N LEU A 140 32.74 39.50 20.49
CA LEU A 140 32.60 40.58 19.51
C LEU A 140 31.54 41.63 19.91
N SER A 141 30.93 41.49 21.10
CA SER A 141 29.81 42.35 21.55
C SER A 141 28.66 42.43 20.54
N ILE A 142 28.44 41.36 19.77
CA ILE A 142 27.33 41.29 18.83
C ILE A 142 26.08 40.88 19.63
N PRO A 143 24.98 41.65 19.56
CA PRO A 143 23.72 41.25 20.18
C PRO A 143 23.21 39.98 19.49
N TYR A 144 23.40 38.84 20.13
CA TYR A 144 22.90 37.56 19.64
C TYR A 144 22.03 36.93 20.72
N PRO A 145 20.74 36.66 20.43
CA PRO A 145 19.88 36.01 21.38
C PRO A 145 20.37 34.57 21.58
N LEU A 146 21.09 34.33 22.68
CA LEU A 146 21.54 33.00 23.13
C LEU A 146 20.40 31.99 23.35
N ALA A 147 19.15 32.42 23.16
CA ALA A 147 17.93 31.68 23.49
C ALA A 147 17.19 31.08 22.29
N TYR A 148 17.68 31.23 21.05
CA TYR A 148 17.02 30.64 19.88
C TYR A 148 17.96 29.72 19.10
N GLN A 149 17.81 28.42 19.31
CA GLN A 149 18.31 27.40 18.40
C GLN A 149 17.24 27.10 17.33
N PRO A 150 17.61 26.76 16.08
CA PRO A 150 16.70 26.15 15.09
C PRO A 150 16.07 24.85 15.62
N GLU A 151 16.75 24.23 16.57
CA GLU A 151 16.31 23.05 17.31
C GLU A 151 15.42 23.37 18.53
N ASP A 152 15.35 24.62 19.02
CA ASP A 152 14.47 24.98 20.15
C ASP A 152 12.98 24.86 19.77
N PRO A 153 12.12 24.45 20.73
CA PRO A 153 10.69 24.41 20.49
C PRO A 153 10.20 25.82 20.12
N PRO A 154 9.36 25.93 19.07
CA PRO A 154 8.91 27.23 18.60
C PRO A 154 8.05 27.85 19.70
N PHE A 155 8.31 29.13 20.03
CA PHE A 155 7.43 29.87 20.93
C PHE A 155 6.11 30.14 20.21
N VAL A 156 5.09 29.36 20.53
CA VAL A 156 3.72 29.59 20.04
C VAL A 156 2.94 30.25 21.19
N PRO A 157 2.44 31.48 21.02
CA PRO A 157 1.57 32.11 22.02
C PRO A 157 0.31 31.27 22.21
N THR A 158 -0.06 30.96 23.45
CA THR A 158 -1.29 30.21 23.76
C THR A 158 -2.09 30.87 24.88
N ALA A 159 -3.37 30.48 25.00
CA ALA A 159 -4.26 30.94 26.06
C ALA A 159 -3.82 30.53 27.48
N PHE A 160 -2.90 29.55 27.62
CA PHE A 160 -2.39 29.05 28.90
C PHE A 160 -0.87 28.84 28.83
N GLY A 161 -0.11 29.94 28.89
CA GLY A 161 1.36 29.91 29.05
C GLY A 161 2.17 30.13 27.77
N THR A 162 3.50 30.19 27.95
CA THR A 162 4.47 30.66 26.94
C THR A 162 5.25 29.56 26.23
N ARG A 163 5.02 28.27 26.54
CA ARG A 163 5.79 27.14 25.96
C ARG A 163 4.89 25.96 25.58
N MET A 164 4.91 25.56 24.31
CA MET A 164 4.41 24.26 23.85
C MET A 164 5.58 23.38 23.43
N GLU A 165 5.61 22.14 23.92
CA GLU A 165 6.59 21.12 23.53
C GLU A 165 5.88 20.00 22.78
N LEU A 166 6.35 19.67 21.57
CA LEU A 166 5.80 18.54 20.81
C LEU A 166 6.19 17.23 21.48
N ARG A 167 5.23 16.58 22.15
CA ARG A 167 5.44 15.29 22.82
C ARG A 167 5.42 14.11 21.85
N CYS A 168 4.47 14.08 20.93
CA CYS A 168 4.29 12.98 19.99
C CYS A 168 3.46 13.44 18.79
N VAL A 169 3.68 12.82 17.63
CA VAL A 169 2.81 12.92 16.46
C VAL A 169 2.36 11.51 16.10
N ILE A 170 1.06 11.26 16.12
CA ILE A 170 0.46 10.00 15.71
C ILE A 170 -0.40 10.25 14.48
N ALA A 171 -0.13 9.50 13.41
CA ALA A 171 -0.88 9.56 12.16
C ALA A 171 -1.44 8.19 11.81
N VAL A 172 -2.74 8.12 11.50
CA VAL A 172 -3.37 6.93 10.92
C VAL A 172 -3.82 7.29 9.52
N ILE A 173 -3.26 6.61 8.52
CA ILE A 173 -3.42 6.98 7.11
C ILE A 173 -4.00 5.79 6.35
N ARG A 174 -5.10 6.04 5.63
CA ARG A 174 -5.67 5.07 4.69
C ARG A 174 -4.86 5.05 3.39
N HIS A 175 -4.81 3.90 2.73
CA HIS A 175 -4.21 3.80 1.39
C HIS A 175 -4.83 4.82 0.40
N GLY A 176 -4.03 5.25 -0.57
CA GLY A 176 -4.48 6.12 -1.66
C GLY A 176 -5.36 5.39 -2.68
N ASP A 177 -5.72 6.09 -3.76
CA ASP A 177 -6.49 5.54 -4.88
C ASP A 177 -5.86 4.25 -5.47
N ARG A 178 -6.72 3.30 -5.83
CA ARG A 178 -6.31 1.94 -6.25
C ARG A 178 -7.28 1.34 -7.25
N THR A 179 -6.77 0.45 -8.11
CA THR A 179 -7.60 -0.27 -9.09
C THR A 179 -8.65 -1.15 -8.41
N PRO A 180 -9.85 -1.35 -9.00
CA PRO A 180 -10.87 -2.23 -8.46
C PRO A 180 -10.33 -3.64 -8.24
N LYS A 181 -10.64 -4.25 -7.08
CA LYS A 181 -10.20 -5.61 -6.78
C LYS A 181 -11.20 -6.60 -7.34
N GLN A 182 -10.73 -7.47 -8.21
CA GLN A 182 -11.57 -8.43 -8.92
C GLN A 182 -11.24 -9.87 -8.48
N LYS A 183 -12.21 -10.76 -8.64
CA LYS A 183 -12.07 -12.19 -8.33
C LYS A 183 -12.83 -13.03 -9.34
N MET A 184 -12.26 -14.14 -9.77
CA MET A 184 -12.93 -15.16 -10.59
C MET A 184 -12.80 -16.51 -9.89
N LYS A 185 -13.87 -17.31 -9.95
CA LYS A 185 -13.90 -18.68 -9.43
C LYS A 185 -14.26 -19.63 -10.56
N MET A 186 -13.55 -20.74 -10.66
CA MET A 186 -13.89 -21.83 -11.58
C MET A 186 -13.54 -23.17 -10.95
N ILE A 187 -14.33 -24.18 -11.28
CA ILE A 187 -14.03 -25.57 -10.90
C ILE A 187 -13.12 -26.13 -11.97
N VAL A 188 -12.02 -26.77 -11.55
CA VAL A 188 -11.08 -27.43 -12.46
C VAL A 188 -10.98 -28.91 -12.10
N LEU A 189 -11.09 -29.73 -13.14
CA LEU A 189 -11.01 -31.19 -13.09
C LEU A 189 -9.76 -31.73 -13.82
N HIS A 190 -9.02 -30.86 -14.51
CA HIS A 190 -7.93 -31.27 -15.38
C HIS A 190 -6.70 -31.74 -14.58
N PRO A 191 -6.07 -32.89 -14.93
CA PRO A 191 -4.93 -33.45 -14.20
C PRO A 191 -3.77 -32.47 -13.95
N LEU A 192 -3.49 -31.57 -14.90
CA LEU A 192 -2.43 -30.55 -14.75
C LEU A 192 -2.62 -29.67 -13.51
N PHE A 193 -3.86 -29.31 -13.15
CA PHE A 193 -4.11 -28.53 -11.93
C PHE A 193 -3.90 -29.35 -10.66
N PHE A 194 -4.17 -30.65 -10.69
CA PHE A 194 -3.90 -31.56 -9.58
C PHE A 194 -2.40 -31.79 -9.39
N GLN A 195 -1.65 -31.99 -10.47
CA GLN A 195 -0.18 -32.08 -10.42
C GLN A 195 0.44 -30.82 -9.81
N LEU A 196 -0.03 -29.63 -10.23
CA LEU A 196 0.39 -28.36 -9.62
C LEU A 196 0.02 -28.30 -8.12
N PHE A 197 -1.18 -28.76 -7.77
CA PHE A 197 -1.66 -28.78 -6.38
C PHE A 197 -0.78 -29.68 -5.50
N GLU A 198 -0.42 -30.87 -5.99
CA GLU A 198 0.48 -31.81 -5.31
C GLU A 198 1.91 -31.26 -5.20
N LYS A 199 2.47 -30.75 -6.31
CA LYS A 199 3.83 -30.18 -6.39
C LYS A 199 4.09 -29.13 -5.30
N TYR A 200 3.11 -28.28 -5.01
CA TYR A 200 3.22 -27.23 -4.00
C TYR A 200 2.59 -27.59 -2.66
N ASN A 201 2.50 -28.87 -2.31
CA ASN A 201 2.03 -29.38 -1.01
C ASN A 201 0.58 -28.99 -0.65
N GLY A 202 -0.29 -28.80 -1.65
CA GLY A 202 -1.71 -28.53 -1.46
C GLY A 202 -2.48 -29.60 -0.66
N PRO A 203 -2.24 -30.93 -0.85
CA PRO A 203 -2.97 -31.98 -0.15
C PRO A 203 -2.84 -31.90 1.38
N LYS A 204 -1.68 -31.49 1.89
CA LYS A 204 -1.41 -31.39 3.33
C LYS A 204 -2.37 -30.42 4.05
N ASN A 205 -2.73 -29.33 3.38
CA ASN A 205 -3.53 -28.25 3.96
C ASN A 205 -4.97 -28.19 3.42
N GLY A 206 -5.32 -29.04 2.45
CA GLY A 206 -6.58 -28.98 1.70
C GLY A 206 -6.75 -27.72 0.83
N HIS A 207 -5.73 -26.86 0.78
CA HIS A 207 -5.71 -25.63 0.00
C HIS A 207 -4.28 -25.20 -0.34
N LEU A 208 -4.14 -24.45 -1.43
CA LEU A 208 -2.89 -23.93 -1.94
C LEU A 208 -3.04 -22.45 -2.29
N LYS A 209 -2.05 -21.61 -1.95
CA LYS A 209 -2.02 -20.17 -2.28
C LYS A 209 -0.74 -19.88 -3.06
N LEU A 210 -0.90 -19.46 -4.32
CA LEU A 210 0.20 -19.12 -5.21
C LEU A 210 0.28 -17.59 -5.36
N LYS A 211 1.50 -17.06 -5.20
CA LYS A 211 1.79 -15.61 -5.29
C LYS A 211 3.07 -15.32 -6.07
N HIS A 212 4.00 -16.27 -6.17
CA HIS A 212 5.31 -16.01 -6.75
C HIS A 212 5.26 -16.06 -8.29
N PRO A 213 6.07 -15.25 -9.00
CA PRO A 213 6.11 -15.22 -10.47
C PRO A 213 6.19 -16.59 -11.14
N GLY A 214 7.12 -17.45 -10.71
CA GLY A 214 7.27 -18.80 -11.29
C GLY A 214 6.02 -19.67 -11.11
N GLN A 215 5.37 -19.59 -9.93
CA GLN A 215 4.13 -20.33 -9.67
C GLN A 215 2.97 -19.84 -10.55
N LEU A 216 2.89 -18.53 -10.78
CA LEU A 216 1.86 -17.93 -11.62
C LEU A 216 2.10 -18.22 -13.11
N GLN A 217 3.37 -18.31 -13.53
CA GLN A 217 3.75 -18.72 -14.87
C GLN A 217 3.29 -20.16 -15.15
N GLU A 218 3.50 -21.09 -14.22
CA GLU A 218 3.02 -22.47 -14.38
C GLU A 218 1.50 -22.54 -14.58
N VAL A 219 0.72 -21.72 -13.84
CA VAL A 219 -0.74 -21.67 -14.05
C VAL A 219 -1.11 -21.07 -15.40
N LEU A 220 -0.37 -20.05 -15.86
CA LEU A 220 -0.57 -19.45 -17.18
C LEU A 220 -0.27 -20.47 -18.29
N ASP A 221 0.78 -21.26 -18.15
CA ASP A 221 1.15 -22.28 -19.12
C ASP A 221 0.10 -23.40 -19.19
N ILE A 222 -0.44 -23.83 -18.04
CA ILE A 222 -1.60 -24.75 -17.99
C ILE A 222 -2.80 -24.14 -18.73
N ALA A 223 -3.14 -22.87 -18.47
CA ALA A 223 -4.27 -22.21 -19.13
C ALA A 223 -4.08 -22.12 -20.66
N ARG A 224 -2.86 -21.82 -21.14
CA ARG A 224 -2.52 -21.77 -22.56
C ARG A 224 -2.63 -23.14 -23.22
N THR A 225 -2.11 -24.19 -22.59
CA THR A 225 -2.22 -25.57 -23.08
C THR A 225 -3.68 -25.98 -23.22
N LEU A 226 -4.49 -25.74 -22.19
CA LEU A 226 -5.92 -26.10 -22.22
C LEU A 226 -6.71 -25.33 -23.27
N LEU A 227 -6.41 -24.05 -23.47
CA LEU A 227 -7.04 -23.25 -24.53
C LEU A 227 -6.69 -23.80 -25.92
N LYS A 228 -5.42 -24.16 -26.15
CA LYS A 228 -4.99 -24.76 -27.43
C LYS A 228 -5.67 -26.12 -27.67
N GLU A 229 -5.76 -26.98 -26.66
CA GLU A 229 -6.42 -28.27 -26.77
C GLU A 229 -7.95 -28.15 -27.00
N LEU A 230 -8.58 -27.09 -26.49
CA LEU A 230 -9.98 -26.75 -26.77
C LEU A 230 -10.18 -26.24 -28.20
N ASP A 231 -9.25 -25.43 -28.73
CA ASP A 231 -9.30 -24.95 -30.11
C ASP A 231 -9.06 -26.10 -31.12
N ASP A 232 -8.20 -27.05 -30.76
CA ASP A 232 -7.92 -28.26 -31.56
C ASP A 232 -9.02 -29.34 -31.45
N ASN A 233 -10.14 -29.09 -30.76
CA ASN A 233 -11.23 -30.05 -30.46
C ASN A 233 -10.78 -31.37 -29.80
N ARG A 234 -9.63 -31.38 -29.12
CA ARG A 234 -9.06 -32.60 -28.52
C ARG A 234 -9.67 -32.96 -27.16
N ILE A 235 -10.40 -32.04 -26.53
CA ILE A 235 -11.05 -32.26 -25.23
C ILE A 235 -12.58 -32.23 -25.38
N THR A 236 -13.22 -33.40 -25.25
CA THR A 236 -14.69 -33.57 -25.25
C THR A 236 -15.32 -33.59 -23.85
N LYS A 237 -14.53 -33.43 -22.78
CA LYS A 237 -14.96 -33.63 -21.38
C LYS A 237 -14.96 -32.37 -20.51
N PHE A 238 -15.56 -31.28 -20.98
CA PHE A 238 -15.98 -30.19 -20.09
C PHE A 238 -17.51 -30.16 -20.03
N PRO A 239 -18.14 -30.25 -18.84
CA PRO A 239 -19.60 -30.31 -18.70
C PRO A 239 -20.32 -29.04 -19.19
N ASN A 240 -19.60 -27.92 -19.41
CA ASN A 240 -20.01 -26.74 -20.16
C ASN A 240 -18.77 -26.15 -20.87
N SER A 241 -18.51 -26.57 -22.11
CA SER A 241 -17.27 -26.22 -22.85
C SER A 241 -17.08 -24.72 -23.09
N SER A 242 -18.15 -23.99 -23.44
CA SER A 242 -18.12 -22.55 -23.72
C SER A 242 -17.80 -21.70 -22.47
N GLU A 243 -18.51 -21.89 -21.36
CA GLU A 243 -18.26 -21.12 -20.12
C GLU A 243 -16.87 -21.42 -19.54
N THR A 244 -16.38 -22.65 -19.70
CA THR A 244 -15.04 -23.04 -19.27
C THR A 244 -13.97 -22.37 -20.12
N LYS A 245 -14.16 -22.31 -21.44
CA LYS A 245 -13.26 -21.59 -22.37
C LYS A 245 -13.18 -20.11 -22.02
N ASP A 246 -14.31 -19.46 -21.75
CA ASP A 246 -14.34 -18.04 -21.37
C ASP A 246 -13.59 -17.76 -20.07
N LYS A 247 -13.71 -18.64 -19.06
CA LYS A 247 -12.99 -18.51 -17.78
C LYS A 247 -11.49 -18.76 -17.94
N LEU A 248 -11.09 -19.70 -18.80
CA LEU A 248 -9.68 -19.93 -19.12
C LEU A 248 -9.08 -18.76 -19.90
N LEU A 249 -9.83 -18.16 -20.83
CA LEU A 249 -9.40 -16.96 -21.55
C LEU A 249 -9.23 -15.78 -20.60
N GLN A 250 -10.17 -15.58 -19.66
CA GLN A 250 -10.03 -14.57 -18.62
C GLN A 250 -8.82 -14.84 -17.72
N LEU A 251 -8.59 -16.10 -17.32
CA LEU A 251 -7.42 -16.48 -16.53
C LEU A 251 -6.12 -16.15 -17.26
N LYS A 252 -6.02 -16.47 -18.56
CA LYS A 252 -4.90 -16.14 -19.42
C LYS A 252 -4.67 -14.63 -19.47
N GLN A 253 -5.68 -13.84 -19.85
CA GLN A 253 -5.58 -12.39 -19.94
C GLN A 253 -5.15 -11.75 -18.62
N VAL A 254 -5.74 -12.18 -17.50
CA VAL A 254 -5.37 -11.67 -16.17
C VAL A 254 -3.92 -11.97 -15.85
N LEU A 255 -3.40 -13.14 -16.20
CA LEU A 255 -2.02 -13.53 -15.92
C LEU A 255 -1.01 -12.90 -16.90
N GLU A 256 -1.42 -12.57 -18.13
CA GLU A 256 -0.60 -11.90 -19.15
C GLU A 256 -0.58 -10.37 -19.02
N LEU A 257 -1.53 -9.80 -18.29
CA LEU A 257 -1.63 -8.35 -18.10
C LEU A 257 -0.29 -7.79 -17.57
N TYR A 258 0.14 -6.62 -18.05
CA TYR A 258 1.49 -6.03 -17.83
C TYR A 258 2.70 -6.78 -18.42
N GLY A 259 2.50 -7.89 -19.16
CA GLY A 259 3.56 -8.63 -19.85
C GLY A 259 4.52 -9.44 -18.96
N HIS A 260 4.63 -9.11 -17.67
CA HIS A 260 5.47 -9.80 -16.69
C HIS A 260 4.87 -9.70 -15.28
N PHE A 261 5.23 -10.63 -14.39
CA PHE A 261 4.71 -10.67 -13.01
C PHE A 261 5.42 -9.68 -12.06
N SER A 262 5.60 -8.42 -12.46
CA SER A 262 6.09 -7.36 -11.57
C SER A 262 4.97 -6.74 -10.73
N GLY A 263 5.29 -6.21 -9.54
CA GLY A 263 4.31 -5.52 -8.69
C GLY A 263 3.17 -6.42 -8.17
N ILE A 264 3.50 -7.66 -7.79
CA ILE A 264 2.61 -8.78 -7.50
C ILE A 264 1.32 -8.39 -6.74
N ASN A 265 0.21 -8.26 -7.47
CA ASN A 265 -1.14 -8.16 -6.92
C ASN A 265 -2.09 -9.22 -7.52
N ARG A 266 -1.51 -10.33 -8.00
CA ARG A 266 -2.26 -11.52 -8.44
C ARG A 266 -2.08 -12.61 -7.41
N LYS A 267 -3.18 -13.25 -7.05
CA LYS A 267 -3.17 -14.39 -6.14
C LYS A 267 -4.08 -15.47 -6.68
N ILE A 268 -3.53 -16.68 -6.82
CA ILE A 268 -4.29 -17.86 -7.14
C ILE A 268 -4.46 -18.69 -5.86
N GLN A 269 -5.67 -19.16 -5.61
CA GLN A 269 -5.98 -20.08 -4.54
C GLN A 269 -6.63 -21.32 -5.13
N LEU A 270 -6.10 -22.50 -4.84
CA LEU A 270 -6.74 -23.78 -5.14
C LEU A 270 -7.28 -24.35 -3.83
N LYS A 271 -8.53 -24.81 -3.82
CA LYS A 271 -9.13 -25.49 -2.68
C LYS A 271 -9.64 -26.86 -3.13
N TYR A 272 -9.25 -27.90 -2.40
CA TYR A 272 -9.71 -29.25 -2.69
C TYR A 272 -11.16 -29.44 -2.25
N LEU A 273 -11.96 -29.99 -3.15
CA LEU A 273 -13.37 -30.33 -2.94
C LEU A 273 -13.53 -31.85 -3.06
N SER A 274 -13.46 -32.55 -1.92
CA SER A 274 -13.51 -34.01 -1.85
C SER A 274 -14.84 -34.61 -2.28
N LYS A 275 -15.95 -33.86 -2.13
CA LYS A 275 -17.30 -34.22 -2.59
C LYS A 275 -17.74 -33.38 -3.80
N GLY A 276 -16.77 -32.82 -4.54
CA GLY A 276 -16.91 -31.77 -5.56
C GLY A 276 -17.87 -30.61 -5.20
N PRO A 277 -18.44 -29.87 -6.18
CA PRO A 277 -19.20 -28.66 -5.89
C PRO A 277 -20.44 -28.92 -5.03
N SER A 278 -20.56 -28.21 -3.91
CA SER A 278 -21.78 -28.20 -3.12
C SER A 278 -22.91 -27.54 -3.91
N LYS A 279 -24.06 -28.22 -4.12
CA LYS A 279 -25.29 -27.73 -4.79
C LYS A 279 -25.94 -26.47 -4.15
N LYS A 280 -25.26 -25.70 -3.29
CA LYS A 280 -25.76 -24.44 -2.67
C LYS A 280 -25.47 -23.17 -3.50
N SER A 281 -24.88 -23.26 -4.69
CA SER A 281 -24.51 -22.08 -5.50
C SER A 281 -25.15 -21.96 -6.88
N SER A 282 -26.13 -22.82 -7.20
CA SER A 282 -26.94 -22.71 -8.42
C SER A 282 -28.29 -23.35 -8.11
N SER A 283 -29.36 -22.67 -8.52
CA SER A 283 -30.77 -23.03 -8.36
C SER A 283 -31.13 -24.50 -8.51
N GLU A 284 -32.12 -24.87 -7.70
CA GLU A 284 -33.07 -25.98 -7.76
C GLU A 284 -33.05 -26.80 -9.05
N ASP A 285 -32.68 -28.07 -8.90
CA ASP A 285 -33.53 -29.21 -9.29
C ASP A 285 -33.11 -30.42 -8.45
N GLU A 286 -34.05 -30.89 -7.63
CA GLU A 286 -33.95 -32.12 -6.84
C GLU A 286 -34.17 -33.33 -7.75
N THR A 287 -33.11 -33.85 -8.36
CA THR A 287 -33.02 -35.28 -8.69
C THR A 287 -31.56 -35.78 -8.63
N ASP A 288 -31.47 -36.98 -8.06
CA ASP A 288 -30.45 -38.02 -8.13
C ASP A 288 -29.01 -37.86 -7.60
N ASP A 289 -28.64 -38.97 -6.96
CA ASP A 289 -27.58 -39.27 -6.03
C ASP A 289 -26.32 -39.74 -6.78
N VAL A 290 -25.68 -38.82 -7.52
CA VAL A 290 -24.39 -39.11 -8.20
C VAL A 290 -23.22 -38.65 -7.32
N PRO A 291 -22.25 -39.52 -6.97
CA PRO A 291 -21.05 -39.12 -6.25
C PRO A 291 -20.26 -38.12 -7.09
N SER A 292 -20.25 -36.85 -6.65
CA SER A 292 -19.53 -35.80 -7.33
C SER A 292 -18.02 -36.06 -7.28
N GLN A 293 -17.39 -36.25 -8.45
CA GLN A 293 -15.96 -36.48 -8.61
C GLN A 293 -15.11 -35.41 -7.86
N PRO A 294 -13.96 -35.80 -7.26
CA PRO A 294 -13.06 -34.85 -6.64
C PRO A 294 -12.65 -33.72 -7.60
N SER A 295 -12.72 -32.48 -7.14
CA SER A 295 -12.41 -31.30 -7.95
C SER A 295 -11.61 -30.26 -7.18
N LEU A 296 -10.98 -29.34 -7.91
CA LEU A 296 -10.32 -28.18 -7.33
C LEU A 296 -11.14 -26.92 -7.63
N LEU A 297 -11.38 -26.08 -6.63
CA LEU A 297 -11.87 -24.73 -6.84
C LEU A 297 -10.69 -23.79 -7.06
N LEU A 298 -10.51 -23.32 -8.30
CA LEU A 298 -9.56 -22.28 -8.65
C LEU A 298 -10.17 -20.91 -8.41
N VAL A 299 -9.49 -20.10 -7.62
CA VAL A 299 -9.85 -18.71 -7.34
C VAL A 299 -8.69 -17.80 -7.71
N VAL A 300 -8.83 -17.02 -8.77
CA VAL A 300 -7.88 -15.97 -9.12
C VAL A 300 -8.40 -14.63 -8.60
N LYS A 301 -7.53 -13.86 -7.94
CA LYS A 301 -7.80 -12.50 -7.47
C LYS A 301 -6.75 -11.56 -8.07
N TRP A 302 -7.19 -10.44 -8.61
CA TRP A 302 -6.34 -9.42 -9.23
C TRP A 302 -6.87 -8.01 -8.96
N GLY A 303 -6.12 -6.99 -9.37
CA GLY A 303 -6.44 -5.59 -9.08
C GLY A 303 -6.10 -5.22 -7.63
N GLY A 304 -6.70 -4.13 -7.12
CA GLY A 304 -6.34 -3.59 -5.81
C GLY A 304 -4.96 -2.94 -5.77
N GLN A 305 -4.40 -2.58 -6.93
CA GLN A 305 -3.07 -2.00 -7.08
C GLN A 305 -3.14 -0.49 -6.84
N LEU A 306 -2.20 0.07 -6.11
CA LEU A 306 -2.11 1.52 -5.93
C LEU A 306 -1.88 2.20 -7.29
N THR A 307 -2.73 3.16 -7.66
CA THR A 307 -2.59 3.89 -8.93
C THR A 307 -1.50 4.95 -8.86
N GLN A 308 -1.10 5.52 -9.99
CA GLN A 308 -0.21 6.68 -9.98
C GLN A 308 -0.85 7.87 -9.24
N THR A 309 -2.16 8.06 -9.42
CA THR A 309 -2.95 9.04 -8.64
C THR A 309 -2.88 8.74 -7.14
N GLY A 310 -2.99 7.47 -6.74
CA GLY A 310 -2.85 7.06 -5.33
C GLY A 310 -1.48 7.36 -4.73
N LYS A 311 -0.40 7.16 -5.51
CA LYS A 311 0.96 7.55 -5.09
C LYS A 311 1.07 9.07 -4.92
N ASN A 312 0.57 9.85 -5.88
CA ASN A 312 0.61 11.31 -5.84
C ASN A 312 -0.22 11.87 -4.68
N GLN A 313 -1.39 11.28 -4.39
CA GLN A 313 -2.22 11.63 -3.23
C GLN A 313 -1.45 11.43 -1.92
N ALA A 314 -0.81 10.27 -1.77
CA ALA A 314 -0.03 9.96 -0.57
C ALA A 314 1.17 10.91 -0.39
N GLU A 315 1.90 11.19 -1.47
CA GLU A 315 3.02 12.14 -1.45
C GLU A 315 2.55 13.56 -1.13
N THR A 316 1.45 14.01 -1.73
CA THR A 316 0.85 15.33 -1.46
C THR A 316 0.39 15.43 -0.01
N LEU A 317 -0.24 14.37 0.52
CA LEU A 317 -0.63 14.30 1.92
C LEU A 317 0.60 14.37 2.83
N GLY A 318 1.70 13.69 2.50
CA GLY A 318 2.97 13.80 3.24
C GLY A 318 3.50 15.23 3.27
N LYS A 319 3.51 15.91 2.12
CA LYS A 319 3.92 17.32 2.00
C LYS A 319 3.03 18.25 2.84
N ALA A 320 1.73 18.02 2.86
CA ALA A 320 0.80 18.78 3.69
C ALA A 320 1.00 18.48 5.18
N PHE A 321 1.15 17.20 5.55
CA PHE A 321 1.33 16.74 6.92
C PHE A 321 2.60 17.32 7.55
N ARG A 322 3.68 17.43 6.77
CA ARG A 322 4.92 18.12 7.16
C ARG A 322 4.67 19.52 7.72
N LYS A 323 3.69 20.25 7.18
CA LYS A 323 3.40 21.65 7.54
C LYS A 323 2.57 21.82 8.82
N MET A 324 2.10 20.73 9.44
CA MET A 324 1.24 20.83 10.64
C MET A 324 1.98 21.30 11.88
N TYR A 325 3.32 21.20 11.92
CA TYR A 325 4.10 21.68 13.06
C TYR A 325 4.65 23.09 12.80
N PRO A 326 4.38 24.08 13.69
CA PRO A 326 4.84 25.45 13.52
C PRO A 326 6.37 25.59 13.67
N GLY A 327 6.91 26.72 13.22
CA GLY A 327 8.32 27.09 13.41
C GLY A 327 9.20 27.09 12.15
N GLY A 328 8.61 27.24 10.95
CA GLY A 328 9.35 27.48 9.70
C GLY A 328 9.52 28.96 9.33
N GLN A 329 8.81 29.87 10.01
CA GLN A 329 8.89 31.30 9.73
C GLN A 329 10.14 31.89 10.38
N SER A 330 11.21 32.02 9.59
CA SER A 330 12.26 32.98 9.93
C SER A 330 11.64 34.38 9.79
N ALA A 331 11.83 35.25 10.78
CA ALA A 331 11.48 36.65 10.66
C ALA A 331 12.20 37.25 9.43
N GLY A 332 11.47 37.49 8.34
CA GLY A 332 11.94 38.31 7.21
C GLY A 332 12.55 37.61 5.99
N GLY A 333 12.19 36.37 5.64
CA GLY A 333 12.65 35.79 4.37
C GLY A 333 11.74 34.74 3.75
N ASP A 334 11.65 34.75 2.42
CA ASP A 334 10.96 33.80 1.53
C ASP A 334 11.48 32.35 1.67
N ARG A 335 11.37 31.75 2.86
CA ARG A 335 11.81 30.37 3.12
C ARG A 335 10.62 29.40 3.16
N PRO A 336 10.69 28.26 2.46
CA PRO A 336 9.60 27.29 2.44
C PRO A 336 9.46 26.57 3.79
N ASP A 337 8.24 26.58 4.35
CA ASP A 337 7.88 25.98 5.64
C ASP A 337 8.47 24.56 5.87
N VAL A 338 9.47 24.46 6.75
CA VAL A 338 10.17 23.18 7.02
C VAL A 338 9.42 22.29 8.02
N GLY A 339 8.52 22.84 8.84
CA GLY A 339 7.60 22.09 9.72
C GLY A 339 8.21 20.90 10.47
N LEU A 340 7.60 19.72 10.39
CA LEU A 340 8.11 18.48 11.00
C LEU A 340 9.45 18.00 10.41
N LEU A 341 9.75 18.37 9.15
CA LEU A 341 10.96 17.93 8.47
C LEU A 341 12.23 18.50 9.11
N ARG A 342 12.15 19.63 9.82
CA ARG A 342 13.31 20.15 10.59
C ARG A 342 13.74 19.18 11.69
N LEU A 343 12.81 18.40 12.24
CA LEU A 343 13.12 17.46 13.30
C LEU A 343 13.86 16.25 12.73
N HIS A 344 13.56 15.79 11.50
CA HIS A 344 13.99 14.50 10.92
C HIS A 344 15.44 14.07 11.16
N SER A 345 16.40 14.98 11.00
CA SER A 345 17.83 14.69 11.14
C SER A 345 18.40 15.03 12.52
N THR A 346 17.55 15.51 13.43
CA THR A 346 17.89 15.81 14.82
C THR A 346 17.69 14.60 15.73
N PHE A 347 18.34 14.65 16.88
CA PHE A 347 18.23 13.61 17.89
C PHE A 347 16.93 13.70 18.70
N ARG A 348 16.13 14.77 18.50
CA ARG A 348 14.96 15.12 19.33
C ARG A 348 13.68 14.35 19.00
N HIS A 349 13.67 13.54 17.95
CA HIS A 349 12.50 12.73 17.58
C HIS A 349 12.93 11.44 16.87
N ASP A 350 12.04 10.46 16.89
CA ASP A 350 12.21 9.15 16.26
C ASP A 350 10.97 8.90 15.39
N LEU A 351 11.15 8.89 14.07
CA LEU A 351 10.06 8.67 13.12
C LEU A 351 9.95 7.18 12.81
N LYS A 352 8.80 6.60 13.14
CA LYS A 352 8.47 5.20 12.84
C LYS A 352 7.27 5.16 11.91
N ILE A 353 7.40 4.39 10.83
CA ILE A 353 6.34 4.20 9.86
C ILE A 353 5.94 2.73 9.88
N TYR A 354 4.65 2.49 10.09
CA TYR A 354 4.08 1.17 10.16
C TYR A 354 3.05 0.99 9.05
N ALA A 355 3.04 -0.20 8.44
CA ALA A 355 2.09 -0.54 7.38
C ALA A 355 1.65 -2.01 7.52
N SER A 356 0.39 -2.29 7.18
CA SER A 356 -0.07 -3.68 7.00
C SER A 356 0.67 -4.32 5.81
N ASP A 357 0.72 -5.65 5.77
CA ASP A 357 1.39 -6.46 4.74
C ASP A 357 0.76 -6.37 3.34
N GLU A 358 -0.24 -5.51 3.17
CA GLU A 358 -0.89 -5.30 1.90
C GLU A 358 -0.10 -4.34 1.00
N GLY A 359 0.26 -4.78 -0.20
CA GLY A 359 1.15 -4.04 -1.11
C GLY A 359 0.72 -2.59 -1.38
N ARG A 360 -0.59 -2.31 -1.53
CA ARG A 360 -1.08 -0.93 -1.73
C ARG A 360 -0.88 -0.04 -0.49
N VAL A 361 -0.99 -0.61 0.71
CA VAL A 361 -0.80 0.11 1.98
C VAL A 361 0.69 0.42 2.16
N GLN A 362 1.54 -0.58 1.93
CA GLN A 362 3.00 -0.44 1.92
C GLN A 362 3.48 0.65 0.95
N MET A 363 3.02 0.62 -0.30
CA MET A 363 3.38 1.64 -1.30
C MET A 363 2.84 3.03 -0.96
N THR A 364 1.64 3.11 -0.35
CA THR A 364 1.10 4.40 0.14
C THR A 364 1.99 4.94 1.25
N ALA A 365 2.40 4.11 2.21
CA ALA A 365 3.27 4.51 3.30
C ALA A 365 4.63 5.03 2.78
N ALA A 366 5.22 4.35 1.79
CA ALA A 366 6.44 4.81 1.15
C ALA A 366 6.27 6.15 0.42
N ALA A 367 5.18 6.34 -0.32
CA ALA A 367 4.88 7.61 -1.00
C ALA A 367 4.59 8.75 -0.01
N PHE A 368 3.88 8.47 1.07
CA PHE A 368 3.66 9.42 2.16
C PHE A 368 4.99 9.80 2.83
N ALA A 369 5.84 8.83 3.14
CA ALA A 369 7.17 9.06 3.72
C ALA A 369 8.02 9.96 2.81
N LYS A 370 7.99 9.68 1.49
CA LYS A 370 8.66 10.50 0.48
C LYS A 370 8.23 11.96 0.55
N GLY A 371 6.91 12.21 0.59
CA GLY A 371 6.36 13.56 0.68
C GLY A 371 6.62 14.25 2.03
N LEU A 372 6.49 13.51 3.13
CA LEU A 372 6.73 14.00 4.50
C LEU A 372 8.17 14.44 4.68
N LEU A 373 9.11 13.65 4.16
CA LEU A 373 10.53 13.84 4.38
C LEU A 373 11.26 14.56 3.24
N ALA A 374 10.53 14.95 2.20
CA ALA A 374 11.09 15.55 0.97
C ALA A 374 12.23 14.70 0.38
N LEU A 375 11.97 13.41 0.21
CA LEU A 375 12.95 12.45 -0.33
C LEU A 375 12.90 12.43 -1.86
N ASP A 376 14.06 12.32 -2.48
CA ASP A 376 14.20 12.08 -3.91
C ASP A 376 14.30 10.58 -4.22
N GLY A 377 14.01 10.19 -5.47
CA GLY A 377 14.12 8.80 -5.95
C GLY A 377 12.82 8.00 -5.98
N GLU A 378 12.96 6.72 -6.33
CA GLU A 378 11.84 5.78 -6.46
C GLU A 378 11.26 5.34 -5.10
N LEU A 379 10.05 4.78 -5.11
CA LEU A 379 9.38 4.32 -3.89
C LEU A 379 9.90 2.99 -3.34
N ALA A 380 10.44 2.11 -4.20
CA ALA A 380 10.85 0.76 -3.78
C ALA A 380 11.96 0.77 -2.71
N PRO A 381 13.01 1.60 -2.83
CA PRO A 381 14.02 1.70 -1.78
C PRO A 381 13.49 2.31 -0.47
N ILE A 382 12.64 3.34 -0.57
CA ILE A 382 11.98 3.96 0.59
C ILE A 382 11.14 2.91 1.32
N LEU A 383 10.40 2.08 0.57
CA LEU A 383 9.61 1.00 1.13
C LEU A 383 10.45 0.02 1.95
N VAL A 384 11.57 -0.45 1.39
CA VAL A 384 12.45 -1.42 2.06
C VAL A 384 13.09 -0.81 3.30
N GLN A 385 13.66 0.39 3.18
CA GLN A 385 14.48 1.00 4.23
C GLN A 385 13.64 1.62 5.36
N MET A 386 12.45 2.16 5.07
CA MET A 386 11.68 2.95 6.03
C MET A 386 10.39 2.30 6.50
N VAL A 387 9.75 1.48 5.66
CA VAL A 387 8.44 0.88 5.97
C VAL A 387 8.58 -0.58 6.41
N LYS A 388 9.49 -1.33 5.79
CA LYS A 388 9.70 -2.75 6.10
C LYS A 388 10.79 -3.03 7.14
N SER A 389 11.64 -2.06 7.46
CA SER A 389 12.79 -2.24 8.34
C SER A 389 12.46 -2.55 9.81
N ALA A 390 11.21 -2.37 10.24
CA ALA A 390 10.84 -2.44 11.65
C ALA A 390 10.20 -3.77 12.12
N ASN A 391 10.13 -4.84 11.30
CA ASN A 391 9.49 -6.13 11.68
C ASN A 391 8.08 -5.96 12.31
N THR A 392 7.29 -5.02 11.78
CA THR A 392 6.05 -4.53 12.40
C THR A 392 4.81 -4.85 11.58
N ASN A 393 4.69 -6.11 11.18
CA ASN A 393 3.51 -6.57 10.47
C ASN A 393 2.33 -6.65 11.45
N GLY A 394 1.14 -6.25 10.98
CA GLY A 394 -0.13 -6.55 11.65
C GLY A 394 -0.53 -5.69 12.85
N LEU A 395 -0.11 -4.41 12.92
CA LEU A 395 -0.59 -3.50 13.97
C LEU A 395 -2.09 -3.14 13.87
N LEU A 396 -2.69 -3.32 12.69
CA LEU A 396 -4.09 -3.00 12.37
C LEU A 396 -4.79 -4.16 11.64
N ASP A 397 -4.35 -5.40 11.85
CA ASP A 397 -4.98 -6.57 11.24
C ASP A 397 -6.13 -7.09 12.13
N ASN A 398 -7.22 -7.56 11.51
CA ASN A 398 -8.41 -8.02 12.24
C ASN A 398 -8.15 -9.33 13.00
N ASP A 399 -8.69 -9.43 14.22
CA ASP A 399 -8.85 -10.71 14.92
C ASP A 399 -10.08 -11.51 14.41
N VAL A 400 -10.16 -12.77 14.84
CA VAL A 400 -11.18 -13.73 14.39
C VAL A 400 -12.57 -13.32 14.90
N ASP A 401 -12.66 -12.73 16.09
CA ASP A 401 -13.94 -12.42 16.73
C ASP A 401 -14.60 -11.19 16.11
N SER A 402 -13.83 -10.16 15.75
CA SER A 402 -14.32 -9.00 15.00
C SER A 402 -14.99 -9.40 13.68
N THR A 403 -14.49 -10.47 13.03
CA THR A 403 -15.04 -10.93 11.74
C THR A 403 -16.46 -11.48 11.88
N LYS A 404 -16.77 -12.19 12.98
CA LYS A 404 -18.11 -12.76 13.22
C LYS A 404 -19.15 -11.66 13.49
N GLU A 405 -18.77 -10.65 14.29
CA GLU A 405 -19.64 -9.50 14.56
C GLU A 405 -19.97 -8.74 13.28
N GLN A 406 -18.96 -8.49 12.43
CA GLN A 406 -19.15 -7.87 11.10
C GLN A 406 -20.08 -8.69 10.19
N GLU A 407 -19.97 -10.03 10.17
CA GLU A 407 -20.86 -10.89 9.37
C GLU A 407 -22.33 -10.81 9.81
N LYS A 408 -22.58 -10.75 11.13
CA LYS A 408 -23.93 -10.57 11.67
C LYS A 408 -24.51 -9.22 11.23
N LEU A 409 -23.74 -8.15 11.38
CA LEU A 409 -24.16 -6.79 10.99
C LEU A 409 -24.43 -6.66 9.50
N LYS A 410 -23.58 -7.26 8.65
CA LYS A 410 -23.80 -7.34 7.20
C LYS A 410 -25.15 -7.98 6.87
N LYS A 411 -25.49 -9.07 7.55
CA LYS A 411 -26.77 -9.77 7.34
C LYS A 411 -27.96 -8.88 7.73
N THR A 412 -27.92 -8.25 8.91
CA THR A 412 -28.97 -7.33 9.36
C THR A 412 -29.13 -6.14 8.41
N LEU A 413 -28.02 -5.53 7.99
CA LEU A 413 -28.04 -4.40 7.06
C LEU A 413 -28.61 -4.81 5.69
N HIS A 414 -28.22 -5.98 5.18
CA HIS A 414 -28.77 -6.52 3.94
C HIS A 414 -30.28 -6.72 4.02
N GLU A 415 -30.79 -7.29 5.12
CA GLU A 415 -32.22 -7.51 5.31
C GLU A 415 -33.00 -6.19 5.37
N LEU A 416 -32.40 -5.15 5.97
CA LEU A 416 -32.99 -3.82 6.02
C LEU A 416 -33.05 -3.17 4.63
N LEU A 417 -31.92 -3.13 3.92
CA LEU A 417 -31.81 -2.50 2.61
C LEU A 417 -32.49 -3.28 1.48
N ALA A 418 -32.89 -4.53 1.73
CA ALA A 418 -33.67 -5.34 0.78
C ALA A 418 -35.19 -5.07 0.84
N LYS A 419 -35.68 -4.24 1.76
CA LYS A 419 -37.11 -3.90 1.88
C LYS A 419 -37.50 -2.85 0.85
N ASP A 420 -38.45 -3.16 -0.03
CA ASP A 420 -38.99 -2.21 -1.01
C ASP A 420 -40.03 -1.29 -0.35
N ARG A 421 -39.54 -0.35 0.46
CA ARG A 421 -40.34 0.72 1.06
C ARG A 421 -39.47 1.93 1.36
N GLN A 422 -40.10 3.08 1.59
CA GLN A 422 -39.38 4.23 2.12
C GLN A 422 -38.88 3.94 3.54
N PHE A 423 -37.72 4.52 3.89
CA PHE A 423 -37.20 4.48 5.24
C PHE A 423 -38.17 5.11 6.23
N THR A 424 -38.43 4.42 7.34
CA THR A 424 -39.21 4.91 8.48
C THR A 424 -38.28 5.53 9.51
N GLN A 425 -38.85 6.29 10.46
CA GLN A 425 -38.07 6.86 11.57
C GLN A 425 -37.25 5.80 12.35
N GLU A 426 -37.78 4.59 12.49
CA GLU A 426 -37.08 3.46 13.11
C GLU A 426 -35.84 3.03 12.32
N ASP A 427 -35.88 3.09 10.97
CA ASP A 427 -34.70 2.80 10.15
C ASP A 427 -33.62 3.89 10.33
N TYR A 428 -34.00 5.17 10.53
CA TYR A 428 -33.03 6.22 10.84
C TYR A 428 -32.30 5.92 12.16
N GLU A 429 -33.04 5.48 13.17
CA GLU A 429 -32.49 5.14 14.48
C GLU A 429 -31.64 3.87 14.44
N THR A 430 -32.01 2.91 13.60
CA THR A 430 -31.26 1.64 13.44
C THR A 430 -30.01 1.82 12.59
N ILE A 431 -30.12 2.46 11.42
CA ILE A 431 -29.01 2.63 10.48
C ILE A 431 -28.05 3.71 10.97
N ALA A 432 -28.52 4.79 11.57
CA ALA A 432 -27.68 5.93 11.95
C ALA A 432 -27.88 6.37 13.41
N PRO A 433 -27.72 5.48 14.40
CA PRO A 433 -27.90 5.82 15.82
C PRO A 433 -26.91 6.89 16.27
N THR A 434 -25.71 6.95 15.68
CA THR A 434 -24.69 7.97 15.97
C THR A 434 -24.98 9.34 15.32
N ARG A 435 -26.06 9.45 14.53
CA ARG A 435 -26.49 10.68 13.83
C ARG A 435 -25.39 11.35 13.01
N THR A 436 -24.50 10.56 12.40
CA THR A 436 -23.44 11.09 11.53
C THR A 436 -24.04 11.77 10.31
N ARG A 437 -23.63 13.01 10.02
CA ARG A 437 -24.19 13.82 8.91
C ARG A 437 -24.17 13.12 7.55
N SER A 438 -23.11 12.38 7.24
CA SER A 438 -23.00 11.64 5.98
C SER A 438 -24.04 10.54 5.86
N LEU A 439 -24.30 9.79 6.93
CA LEU A 439 -25.32 8.74 6.95
C LEU A 439 -26.71 9.33 6.79
N ILE A 440 -27.03 10.38 7.55
CA ILE A 440 -28.34 11.06 7.47
C ILE A 440 -28.57 11.55 6.04
N SER A 441 -27.59 12.26 5.46
CA SER A 441 -27.69 12.77 4.09
C SER A 441 -27.90 11.65 3.06
N SER A 442 -27.24 10.50 3.25
CA SER A 442 -27.43 9.33 2.37
C SER A 442 -28.82 8.70 2.52
N ILE A 443 -29.33 8.57 3.75
CA ILE A 443 -30.68 8.03 4.00
C ILE A 443 -31.74 8.95 3.38
N ASP A 444 -31.61 10.27 3.57
CA ASP A 444 -32.50 11.30 3.01
C ASP A 444 -32.51 11.29 1.48
N PHE A 445 -31.35 11.06 0.87
CA PHE A 445 -31.22 10.95 -0.59
C PHE A 445 -31.83 9.65 -1.12
N ILE A 446 -31.54 8.52 -0.47
CA ILE A 446 -31.95 7.20 -0.94
C ILE A 446 -33.47 7.05 -0.88
N LYS A 447 -34.08 7.43 0.26
CA LYS A 447 -35.50 7.24 0.59
C LYS A 447 -35.96 5.77 0.53
N ASN A 448 -36.00 5.16 -0.65
CA ASN A 448 -36.26 3.74 -0.85
C ASN A 448 -35.00 3.05 -1.43
N PRO A 449 -34.36 2.14 -0.68
CA PRO A 449 -33.12 1.49 -1.11
C PRO A 449 -33.29 0.61 -2.35
N VAL A 450 -34.43 -0.08 -2.52
CA VAL A 450 -34.69 -0.96 -3.67
C VAL A 450 -34.85 -0.16 -4.96
N VAL A 451 -35.49 1.01 -4.90
CA VAL A 451 -35.60 1.93 -6.04
C VAL A 451 -34.23 2.42 -6.50
N ILE A 452 -33.35 2.79 -5.57
CA ILE A 452 -31.97 3.19 -5.90
C ILE A 452 -31.18 2.01 -6.47
N CYS A 453 -31.33 0.80 -5.92
CA CYS A 453 -30.72 -0.39 -6.49
C CYS A 453 -31.18 -0.67 -7.92
N ARG A 454 -32.47 -0.48 -8.23
CA ARG A 454 -33.01 -0.62 -9.58
C ARG A 454 -32.38 0.37 -10.56
N LYS A 455 -32.28 1.65 -10.18
CA LYS A 455 -31.58 2.67 -10.98
C LYS A 455 -30.12 2.31 -11.23
N ILE A 456 -29.39 1.88 -10.20
CA ILE A 456 -28.00 1.45 -10.34
C ILE A 456 -27.89 0.27 -11.31
N PHE A 457 -28.81 -0.69 -11.23
CA PHE A 457 -28.83 -1.84 -12.14
C PHE A 457 -29.08 -1.42 -13.60
N GLU A 458 -30.03 -0.52 -13.84
CA GLU A 458 -30.30 0.07 -15.16
C GLU A 458 -29.06 0.80 -15.70
N TYR A 459 -28.40 1.62 -14.89
CA TYR A 459 -27.18 2.33 -15.31
C TYR A 459 -25.98 1.40 -15.54
N ILE A 460 -25.87 0.30 -14.78
CA ILE A 460 -24.89 -0.75 -15.05
C ILE A 460 -25.16 -1.39 -16.42
N HIS A 461 -26.42 -1.62 -16.76
CA HIS A 461 -26.81 -2.16 -18.06
C HIS A 461 -26.46 -1.19 -19.21
N GLU A 462 -26.73 0.12 -19.03
CA GLU A 462 -26.29 1.15 -19.99
C GLU A 462 -24.77 1.16 -20.17
N MET A 463 -24.01 1.06 -19.08
CA MET A 463 -22.55 0.95 -19.12
C MET A 463 -22.09 -0.29 -19.90
N THR A 464 -22.75 -1.44 -19.73
CA THR A 464 -22.36 -2.67 -20.46
C THR A 464 -22.66 -2.58 -21.95
N ILE A 465 -23.76 -1.93 -22.33
CA ILE A 465 -24.07 -1.60 -23.73
C ILE A 465 -23.00 -0.68 -24.33
N LEU A 466 -22.67 0.43 -23.64
CA LEU A 466 -21.64 1.38 -24.08
C LEU A 466 -20.32 0.66 -24.39
N ILE A 467 -19.87 -0.17 -23.45
CA ILE A 467 -18.62 -0.93 -23.58
C ILE A 467 -18.67 -1.91 -24.76
N ARG A 468 -19.80 -2.60 -24.97
CA ARG A 468 -19.98 -3.52 -26.12
C ARG A 468 -19.92 -2.77 -27.45
N THR A 469 -20.61 -1.64 -27.55
CA THR A 469 -20.58 -0.81 -28.76
C THR A 469 -19.17 -0.30 -29.05
N HIS A 470 -18.42 0.11 -28.02
CA HIS A 470 -17.03 0.52 -28.21
C HIS A 470 -16.14 -0.65 -28.68
N LEU A 471 -16.31 -1.84 -28.11
CA LEU A 471 -15.54 -3.03 -28.50
C LEU A 471 -15.75 -3.40 -29.98
N LEU A 472 -16.95 -3.17 -30.52
CA LEU A 472 -17.27 -3.41 -31.94
C LEU A 472 -16.64 -2.35 -32.86
N ASN A 473 -16.54 -1.10 -32.39
CA ASN A 473 -16.17 0.03 -33.25
C ASN A 473 -14.67 0.42 -33.19
N ASN A 474 -13.99 0.25 -32.05
CA ASN A 474 -12.67 0.83 -31.76
C ASN A 474 -11.71 -0.18 -31.09
N GLY A 475 -11.52 -1.35 -31.72
CA GLY A 475 -10.96 -2.56 -31.11
C GLY A 475 -9.49 -2.58 -30.68
N THR A 476 -8.74 -1.45 -30.72
CA THR A 476 -7.29 -1.46 -30.46
C THR A 476 -6.84 -0.65 -29.24
N ASP A 477 -7.66 0.24 -28.69
CA ASP A 477 -7.25 1.08 -27.57
C ASP A 477 -7.25 0.30 -26.25
N THR A 478 -6.38 0.70 -25.32
CA THR A 478 -6.35 0.13 -23.96
C THR A 478 -6.82 1.16 -22.94
N LEU A 479 -7.53 0.70 -21.91
CA LEU A 479 -7.96 1.54 -20.80
C LEU A 479 -6.78 1.78 -19.84
N TYR A 480 -7.00 2.65 -18.84
CA TYR A 480 -5.97 2.95 -17.84
C TYR A 480 -5.35 1.69 -17.24
N HIS A 481 -4.03 1.71 -17.05
CA HIS A 481 -3.24 0.56 -16.62
C HIS A 481 -3.40 -0.68 -17.53
N SER A 482 -3.47 -0.48 -18.85
CA SER A 482 -3.53 -1.57 -19.83
C SER A 482 -4.68 -2.57 -19.58
N GLU A 483 -5.77 -2.12 -18.94
CA GLU A 483 -7.00 -2.93 -18.84
C GLU A 483 -7.58 -3.05 -20.25
N THR A 484 -7.79 -4.30 -20.71
CA THR A 484 -8.40 -4.55 -22.01
C THR A 484 -9.90 -4.28 -21.94
N TRP A 485 -10.50 -3.93 -23.08
CA TRP A 485 -11.95 -3.78 -23.20
C TRP A 485 -12.72 -5.04 -22.77
N ASP A 486 -12.20 -6.23 -23.09
CA ASP A 486 -12.79 -7.50 -22.64
C ASP A 486 -12.78 -7.65 -21.12
N LEU A 487 -11.69 -7.26 -20.43
CA LEU A 487 -11.64 -7.28 -18.97
C LEU A 487 -12.58 -6.25 -18.34
N CYS A 488 -12.68 -5.05 -18.91
CA CYS A 488 -13.62 -4.03 -18.48
C CYS A 488 -15.08 -4.48 -18.65
N LEU A 489 -15.42 -5.06 -19.81
CA LEU A 489 -16.74 -5.61 -20.08
C LEU A 489 -17.07 -6.74 -19.09
N ARG A 490 -16.16 -7.69 -18.89
CA ARG A 490 -16.35 -8.79 -17.92
C ARG A 490 -16.52 -8.28 -16.50
N ARG A 491 -15.81 -7.21 -16.11
CA ARG A 491 -15.96 -6.57 -14.79
C ARG A 491 -17.38 -6.07 -14.59
N TRP A 492 -17.91 -5.29 -15.54
CA TRP A 492 -19.26 -4.72 -15.44
C TRP A 492 -20.37 -5.77 -15.60
N LEU A 493 -20.27 -6.69 -16.57
CA LEU A 493 -21.23 -7.79 -16.73
C LEU A 493 -21.31 -8.68 -15.48
N LYS A 494 -20.17 -8.88 -14.81
CA LYS A 494 -20.15 -9.62 -13.57
C LYS A 494 -20.84 -8.86 -12.45
N LEU A 495 -20.66 -7.54 -12.34
CA LEU A 495 -21.38 -6.73 -11.36
C LEU A 495 -22.89 -6.75 -11.63
N GLU A 496 -23.30 -6.61 -12.88
CA GLU A 496 -24.69 -6.72 -13.32
C GLU A 496 -25.31 -8.06 -12.85
N LYS A 497 -24.64 -9.18 -13.18
CA LYS A 497 -25.08 -10.54 -12.78
C LYS A 497 -25.07 -10.77 -11.27
N ASP A 498 -24.04 -10.30 -10.57
CA ASP A 498 -23.87 -10.55 -9.14
C ASP A 498 -24.77 -9.65 -8.27
N PHE A 499 -25.20 -8.50 -8.80
CA PHE A 499 -25.95 -7.48 -8.07
C PHE A 499 -27.44 -7.77 -8.00
N TYR A 500 -28.04 -8.36 -9.03
CA TYR A 500 -29.46 -8.69 -9.05
C TYR A 500 -29.68 -10.19 -9.24
N ASN A 501 -30.37 -10.82 -8.28
CA ASN A 501 -30.74 -12.23 -8.37
C ASN A 501 -32.13 -12.34 -9.00
N VAL A 502 -32.17 -12.73 -10.28
CA VAL A 502 -33.40 -12.88 -11.06
C VAL A 502 -34.36 -13.92 -10.46
N GLN A 503 -33.85 -15.00 -9.87
CA GLN A 503 -34.68 -16.09 -9.32
C GLN A 503 -35.37 -15.69 -8.02
N LYS A 504 -34.70 -14.88 -7.20
CA LYS A 504 -35.20 -14.43 -5.90
C LYS A 504 -35.84 -13.05 -5.94
N ASP A 505 -35.80 -12.39 -7.11
CA ASP A 505 -36.21 -11.00 -7.31
C ASP A 505 -35.64 -10.06 -6.23
N LYS A 506 -34.33 -10.18 -5.98
CA LYS A 506 -33.66 -9.48 -4.87
C LYS A 506 -32.28 -8.96 -5.25
N PHE A 507 -31.99 -7.75 -4.81
CA PHE A 507 -30.67 -7.15 -4.92
C PHE A 507 -29.70 -7.67 -3.86
N ASN A 508 -28.43 -7.81 -4.26
CA ASN A 508 -27.34 -8.25 -3.42
C ASN A 508 -26.51 -7.05 -2.97
N ILE A 509 -26.86 -6.53 -1.80
CA ILE A 509 -26.26 -5.32 -1.22
C ILE A 509 -24.74 -5.45 -0.98
N SER A 510 -24.20 -6.67 -0.82
CA SER A 510 -22.74 -6.87 -0.68
C SER A 510 -21.92 -6.42 -1.89
N LYS A 511 -22.57 -6.16 -3.03
CA LYS A 511 -21.93 -5.69 -4.26
C LYS A 511 -21.85 -4.18 -4.37
N VAL A 512 -22.58 -3.44 -3.54
CA VAL A 512 -22.54 -1.97 -3.53
C VAL A 512 -21.10 -1.43 -3.41
N PRO A 513 -20.24 -1.92 -2.50
CA PRO A 513 -18.85 -1.43 -2.43
C PRO A 513 -18.06 -1.70 -3.71
N ASP A 514 -18.26 -2.87 -4.32
CA ASP A 514 -17.59 -3.25 -5.57
C ASP A 514 -18.05 -2.35 -6.74
N ILE A 515 -19.35 -2.04 -6.83
CA ILE A 515 -19.93 -1.14 -7.85
C ILE A 515 -19.40 0.28 -7.67
N TYR A 516 -19.47 0.81 -6.44
CA TYR A 516 -18.96 2.14 -6.12
C TYR A 516 -17.46 2.28 -6.44
N ASP A 517 -16.66 1.28 -6.08
CA ASP A 517 -15.23 1.25 -6.41
C ASP A 517 -15.01 1.25 -7.94
N SER A 518 -15.80 0.49 -8.69
CA SER A 518 -15.71 0.39 -10.15
C SER A 518 -16.07 1.70 -10.85
N ILE A 519 -17.22 2.30 -10.55
CA ILE A 519 -17.61 3.58 -11.18
C ILE A 519 -16.67 4.72 -10.78
N LYS A 520 -16.21 4.76 -9.51
CA LYS A 520 -15.23 5.75 -9.06
C LYS A 520 -13.92 5.63 -9.82
N TYR A 521 -13.44 4.40 -10.05
CA TYR A 521 -12.24 4.17 -10.84
C TYR A 521 -12.40 4.63 -12.28
N ASP A 522 -13.51 4.25 -12.93
CA ASP A 522 -13.75 4.62 -14.33
C ASP A 522 -13.93 6.14 -14.50
N LEU A 523 -14.59 6.83 -13.56
CA LEU A 523 -14.70 8.29 -13.56
C LEU A 523 -13.38 9.02 -13.28
N LEU A 524 -12.44 8.41 -12.58
CA LEU A 524 -11.13 9.02 -12.31
C LEU A 524 -10.15 8.80 -13.45
N HIS A 525 -10.17 7.63 -14.07
CA HIS A 525 -9.09 7.19 -14.96
C HIS A 525 -9.54 6.96 -16.40
N ASN A 526 -10.81 6.66 -16.63
CA ASN A 526 -11.39 6.36 -17.94
C ASN A 526 -12.47 7.38 -18.35
N LYS A 527 -12.52 8.55 -17.68
CA LYS A 527 -13.57 9.57 -17.84
C LYS A 527 -13.78 9.98 -19.30
N ASN A 528 -12.73 10.08 -20.10
CA ASN A 528 -12.88 10.59 -21.47
C ASN A 528 -13.50 9.55 -22.42
N ILE A 529 -13.59 8.29 -22.01
CA ILE A 529 -13.95 7.16 -22.89
C ILE A 529 -15.24 6.49 -22.40
N LEU A 530 -15.38 6.29 -21.09
CA LEU A 530 -16.56 5.66 -20.48
C LEU A 530 -17.56 6.73 -19.99
N GLN A 531 -18.22 7.42 -20.93
CA GLN A 531 -19.33 8.33 -20.63
C GLN A 531 -20.62 7.97 -21.35
N PHE A 532 -21.70 8.05 -20.59
CA PHE A 532 -23.10 8.01 -21.00
C PHE A 532 -23.90 8.98 -20.09
N PRO A 533 -25.12 9.39 -20.47
CA PRO A 533 -25.87 10.43 -19.76
C PRO A 533 -25.96 10.24 -18.24
N HIS A 534 -26.09 8.99 -17.77
CA HIS A 534 -26.25 8.68 -16.34
C HIS A 534 -24.97 8.22 -15.64
N THR A 535 -23.78 8.52 -16.19
CA THR A 535 -22.49 8.09 -15.58
C THR A 535 -22.30 8.69 -14.19
N GLU A 536 -22.61 9.98 -14.04
CA GLU A 536 -22.51 10.67 -12.75
C GLU A 536 -23.60 10.19 -11.78
N ASP A 537 -24.81 9.92 -12.27
CA ASP A 537 -25.90 9.37 -11.46
C ASP A 537 -25.58 7.98 -10.92
N LEU A 538 -24.95 7.11 -11.72
CA LEU A 538 -24.44 5.82 -11.27
C LEU A 538 -23.44 5.99 -10.12
N TYR A 539 -22.54 6.97 -10.20
CA TYR A 539 -21.61 7.28 -9.10
C TYR A 539 -22.34 7.80 -7.86
N VAL A 540 -23.21 8.80 -8.00
CA VAL A 540 -23.92 9.43 -6.88
C VAL A 540 -24.80 8.42 -6.16
N CYS A 541 -25.59 7.62 -6.89
CA CYS A 541 -26.45 6.58 -6.32
C CYS A 541 -25.64 5.49 -5.63
N SER A 542 -24.58 4.98 -6.28
CA SER A 542 -23.72 3.95 -5.70
C SER A 542 -22.98 4.46 -4.46
N LYS A 543 -22.54 5.73 -4.48
CA LYS A 543 -21.89 6.39 -3.33
C LYS A 543 -22.86 6.53 -2.17
N ALA A 544 -24.10 6.97 -2.40
CA ALA A 544 -25.09 7.11 -1.32
C ALA A 544 -25.32 5.79 -0.59
N LEU A 545 -25.47 4.67 -1.32
CA LEU A 545 -25.57 3.35 -0.72
C LEU A 545 -24.27 2.91 -0.04
N ALA A 546 -23.11 3.14 -0.66
CA ALA A 546 -21.81 2.78 -0.09
C ALA A 546 -21.50 3.55 1.21
N ASP A 547 -21.92 4.81 1.31
CA ASP A 547 -21.78 5.65 2.50
C ASP A 547 -22.63 5.17 3.68
N ILE A 548 -23.65 4.33 3.43
CA ILE A 548 -24.36 3.56 4.47
C ILE A 548 -23.68 2.23 4.70
N VAL A 549 -23.48 1.45 3.62
CA VAL A 549 -23.03 0.06 3.72
C VAL A 549 -21.65 -0.05 4.34
N VAL A 550 -20.66 0.60 3.75
CA VAL A 550 -19.26 0.45 4.15
C VAL A 550 -19.01 0.78 5.63
N PRO A 551 -19.47 1.92 6.19
CA PRO A 551 -19.23 2.20 7.60
C PRO A 551 -20.07 1.34 8.57
N GLN A 552 -21.27 0.91 8.17
CA GLN A 552 -22.14 0.11 9.06
C GLN A 552 -21.82 -1.38 9.06
N GLU A 553 -21.01 -1.86 8.12
CA GLU A 553 -20.37 -3.17 8.25
C GLU A 553 -19.41 -3.26 9.46
N TYR A 554 -18.95 -2.12 10.00
CA TYR A 554 -18.04 -2.05 11.15
C TYR A 554 -18.74 -1.62 12.46
N GLY A 555 -20.04 -1.89 12.58
CA GLY A 555 -20.86 -1.57 13.75
C GLY A 555 -21.82 -0.43 13.46
N MET A 556 -23.07 -0.51 13.92
CA MET A 556 -24.07 0.57 13.81
C MET A 556 -24.04 1.46 15.05
N THR A 557 -23.99 0.87 16.23
CA THR A 557 -23.92 1.59 17.52
C THR A 557 -22.49 1.95 17.93
N ILE A 558 -22.34 2.80 18.94
CA ILE A 558 -21.02 3.14 19.49
C ILE A 558 -20.36 1.90 20.09
N GLU A 559 -21.14 1.09 20.81
CA GLU A 559 -20.70 -0.12 21.49
C GLU A 559 -20.19 -1.17 20.49
N GLU A 560 -20.93 -1.41 19.41
CA GLU A 560 -20.51 -2.32 18.33
C GLU A 560 -19.24 -1.83 17.64
N LYS A 561 -19.19 -0.53 17.29
CA LYS A 561 -18.01 0.07 16.67
C LYS A 561 -16.79 -0.06 17.57
N LEU A 562 -16.94 0.15 18.89
CA LEU A 562 -15.86 0.00 19.87
C LEU A 562 -15.45 -1.47 20.05
N SER A 563 -16.39 -2.41 20.06
CA SER A 563 -16.11 -3.85 20.13
C SER A 563 -15.23 -4.30 18.96
N ILE A 564 -15.67 -4.01 17.74
CA ILE A 564 -14.94 -4.32 16.51
C ILE A 564 -13.60 -3.58 16.46
N ALA A 565 -13.58 -2.29 16.83
CA ALA A 565 -12.34 -1.52 16.84
C ALA A 565 -11.31 -2.11 17.81
N ARG A 566 -11.71 -2.57 19.01
CA ARG A 566 -10.81 -3.19 19.98
C ARG A 566 -10.09 -4.40 19.40
N GLY A 567 -10.78 -5.25 18.64
CA GLY A 567 -10.16 -6.41 18.00
C GLY A 567 -9.16 -6.07 16.89
N ILE A 568 -9.20 -4.84 16.36
CA ILE A 568 -8.33 -4.36 15.27
C ILE A 568 -7.16 -3.53 15.81
N VAL A 569 -7.43 -2.55 16.69
CA VAL A 569 -6.44 -1.52 17.06
C VAL A 569 -5.65 -1.85 18.33
N THR A 570 -5.97 -2.93 19.05
CA THR A 570 -5.27 -3.28 20.29
C THR A 570 -3.75 -3.38 20.14
N PRO A 571 -3.18 -4.01 19.09
CA PRO A 571 -1.74 -4.04 18.89
C PRO A 571 -1.14 -2.64 18.75
N LEU A 572 -1.79 -1.76 17.99
CA LEU A 572 -1.40 -0.35 17.84
C LEU A 572 -1.44 0.40 19.18
N LEU A 573 -2.52 0.26 19.96
CA LEU A 573 -2.65 0.94 21.25
C LEU A 573 -1.59 0.48 22.27
N ARG A 574 -1.28 -0.82 22.31
CA ARG A 574 -0.18 -1.35 23.14
C ARG A 574 1.15 -0.73 22.75
N LYS A 575 1.38 -0.52 21.45
CA LYS A 575 2.61 0.09 20.94
C LYS A 575 2.71 1.58 21.22
N ILE A 576 1.59 2.31 21.18
CA ILE A 576 1.56 3.75 21.54
C ILE A 576 1.82 3.94 23.03
N ARG A 577 1.35 3.01 23.88
CA ARG A 577 1.53 3.07 25.33
C ARG A 577 2.93 2.68 25.80
N ALA A 578 3.61 1.81 25.05
CA ALA A 578 4.96 1.32 25.34
C ALA A 578 6.02 2.31 24.82
#